data_AF-A0A0F9VMS8-F1
#
_entry.id   AF-A0A0F9VMS8-F1
#
_cell.length_a   1.000
_cell.length_b   1.000
_cell.length_c   1.000
_cell.angle_alpha   90.00
_cell.angle_beta   90.00
_cell.angle_gamma   90.00
#
_symmetry.space_group_name_H-M   'P 1'
#
loop_
_entity.id
_entity.type
_entity.pdbx_description
1 polymer ?
#
loop_
_entity_poly.entity_id
_entity_poly.type
_entity_poly.pdbx_seq_one_letter_code
_entity_poly.pdbx_strand_id
1 'polypeptide(L)'
;MTDKQLLSTALDFRRGVIENKKSTNWCYAISAPLEGYLNFIGVYCELTIGYIGDTEHFWITLPNGRILDPTADQFSDDMPKVYLGRIPNNYKQKL
;
A
#
# COMPACT_ATOMS: atom_id res chain seq x y z
N MET A 1 -11.64 10.73 -5.66
CA MET A 1 -11.99 9.57 -4.81
C MET A 1 -11.85 9.96 -3.34
N THR A 2 -12.78 9.56 -2.47
CA THR A 2 -12.67 9.78 -1.00
C THR A 2 -11.73 8.76 -0.36
N ASP A 3 -11.22 9.04 0.84
CA ASP A 3 -10.35 8.10 1.58
C ASP A 3 -11.05 6.75 1.85
N LYS A 4 -12.35 6.78 2.19
CA LYS A 4 -13.14 5.56 2.39
C LYS A 4 -13.23 4.72 1.11
N GLN A 5 -13.44 5.36 -0.04
CA GLN A 5 -13.47 4.68 -1.32
C GLN A 5 -12.10 4.11 -1.68
N LEU A 6 -11.03 4.88 -1.48
CA LEU A 6 -9.66 4.45 -1.77
C LEU A 6 -9.26 3.23 -0.92
N LEU A 7 -9.54 3.27 0.38
CA LEU A 7 -9.33 2.12 1.27
C LEU A 7 -10.14 0.89 0.82
N SER A 8 -11.42 1.07 0.49
CA SER A 8 -12.27 -0.04 0.02
C SER A 8 -11.73 -0.64 -1.27
N THR A 9 -11.38 0.18 -2.25
CA THR A 9 -10.81 -0.26 -3.53
C THR A 9 -9.52 -1.05 -3.33
N ALA A 10 -8.60 -0.54 -2.50
CA ALA A 10 -7.35 -1.23 -2.20
C ALA A 10 -7.56 -2.55 -1.45
N LEU A 11 -8.51 -2.59 -0.50
CA LEU A 11 -8.89 -3.80 0.23
C LEU A 11 -9.48 -4.86 -0.69
N ASP A 12 -10.39 -4.48 -1.58
CA ASP A 12 -11.02 -5.39 -2.52
C ASP A 12 -10.01 -5.91 -3.56
N PHE A 13 -9.11 -5.05 -4.04
CA PHE A 13 -8.00 -5.45 -4.92
C PHE A 13 -7.09 -6.47 -4.23
N ARG A 14 -6.59 -6.14 -3.02
CA ARG A 14 -5.77 -7.04 -2.20
C ARG A 14 -6.46 -8.37 -1.99
N ARG A 15 -7.76 -8.37 -1.66
CA ARG A 15 -8.55 -9.60 -1.47
C ARG A 15 -8.65 -10.42 -2.76
N GLY A 16 -8.77 -9.78 -3.92
CA GLY A 16 -8.75 -10.46 -5.21
C GLY A 16 -7.45 -11.21 -5.50
N VAL A 17 -6.32 -10.76 -4.95
CA VAL A 17 -5.00 -11.37 -5.16
C VAL A 17 -4.68 -12.45 -4.12
N ILE A 18 -4.88 -12.15 -2.82
CA ILE A 18 -4.41 -13.00 -1.72
C ILE A 18 -5.53 -13.45 -0.77
N GLU A 19 -6.79 -13.18 -1.10
CA GLU A 19 -7.96 -13.53 -0.28
C GLU A 19 -7.83 -13.01 1.15
N ASN A 20 -7.81 -13.90 2.14
CA ASN A 20 -7.70 -13.61 3.56
C ASN A 20 -6.31 -13.92 4.14
N LYS A 21 -5.32 -14.22 3.29
CA LYS A 21 -3.95 -14.51 3.75
C LYS A 21 -3.25 -13.23 4.25
N LYS A 22 -2.21 -13.42 5.06
CA LYS A 22 -1.27 -12.36 5.46
C LYS A 22 -0.47 -11.91 4.25
N SER A 23 -0.15 -10.62 4.17
CA SER A 23 0.51 -10.02 3.00
C SER A 23 2.01 -10.31 2.88
N THR A 24 2.57 -11.23 3.66
CA THR A 24 4.02 -11.52 3.70
C THR A 24 4.61 -11.80 2.32
N ASN A 25 5.53 -10.95 1.88
CA ASN A 25 6.23 -10.99 0.58
C ASN A 25 5.34 -10.70 -0.64
N TRP A 26 4.18 -10.07 -0.45
CA TRP A 26 3.27 -9.69 -1.54
C TRP A 26 3.30 -8.20 -1.88
N CYS A 27 4.12 -7.39 -1.19
CA CYS A 27 4.11 -5.93 -1.32
C CYS A 27 4.26 -5.44 -2.76
N TYR A 28 5.24 -5.95 -3.53
CA TYR A 28 5.38 -5.57 -4.94
C TYR A 28 4.21 -6.07 -5.80
N ALA A 29 3.84 -7.35 -5.64
CA ALA A 29 2.80 -8.00 -6.44
C ALA A 29 1.39 -7.40 -6.24
N ILE A 30 1.17 -6.66 -5.15
CA ILE A 30 -0.10 -5.97 -4.87
C ILE A 30 0.05 -4.47 -5.16
N SER A 31 1.09 -3.80 -4.65
CA SER A 31 1.26 -2.34 -4.78
C SER A 31 1.46 -1.90 -6.23
N ALA A 32 2.26 -2.64 -7.03
CA ALA A 32 2.55 -2.25 -8.42
C ALA A 32 1.30 -2.30 -9.34
N PRO A 33 0.54 -3.40 -9.42
CA PRO A 33 -0.65 -3.41 -10.27
C PRO A 33 -1.79 -2.55 -9.72
N LEU A 34 -1.89 -2.39 -8.38
CA LEU A 34 -2.87 -1.48 -7.79
C LEU A 34 -2.57 -0.02 -8.15
N GLU A 35 -1.30 0.40 -8.13
CA GLU A 35 -0.89 1.73 -8.59
C GLU A 35 -1.30 1.96 -10.05
N GLY A 36 -0.99 1.03 -10.96
CA GLY A 36 -1.40 1.14 -12.36
C GLY A 36 -2.92 1.21 -12.53
N TYR A 37 -3.69 0.42 -11.77
CA TYR A 37 -5.15 0.48 -11.78
C TYR A 37 -5.69 1.82 -11.25
N LEU A 38 -5.13 2.34 -10.16
CA LEU A 38 -5.52 3.63 -9.58
C LEU A 38 -5.27 4.78 -10.57
N ASN A 39 -4.09 4.80 -11.20
CA ASN A 39 -3.79 5.78 -12.25
C ASN A 39 -4.74 5.64 -13.45
N PHE A 40 -5.07 4.42 -13.88
CA PHE A 40 -6.03 4.17 -14.96
C PHE A 40 -7.43 4.75 -14.67
N ILE A 41 -7.88 4.71 -13.41
CA ILE A 41 -9.18 5.28 -13.00
C ILE A 41 -9.09 6.76 -12.56
N GLY A 42 -7.97 7.43 -12.82
CA GLY A 42 -7.78 8.87 -12.57
C GLY A 42 -7.40 9.23 -11.13
N VAL A 43 -6.89 8.28 -10.35
CA VAL A 43 -6.30 8.54 -9.02
C VAL A 43 -4.79 8.61 -9.17
N TYR A 44 -4.25 9.82 -9.29
CA TYR A 44 -2.81 10.06 -9.37
C TYR A 44 -2.10 9.51 -8.13
N CYS A 45 -1.09 8.69 -8.36
CA CYS A 45 -0.20 8.16 -7.35
C CYS A 45 1.06 7.56 -7.99
N GLU A 46 2.05 7.22 -7.18
CA GLU A 46 3.32 6.63 -7.64
C GLU A 46 3.69 5.43 -6.79
N LEU A 47 4.30 4.42 -7.42
CA LEU A 47 4.88 3.29 -6.70
C LEU A 47 6.17 3.74 -6.02
N THR A 48 6.27 3.55 -4.72
CA THR A 48 7.43 3.90 -3.91
C THR A 48 8.09 2.65 -3.36
N ILE A 49 9.41 2.61 -3.45
CA ILE A 49 10.27 1.62 -2.79
C ILE A 49 10.95 2.25 -1.58
N GLY A 50 11.02 1.49 -0.50
CA GLY A 50 11.73 1.91 0.69
C GLY A 50 11.91 0.75 1.66
N TYR A 51 11.97 1.07 2.93
CA TYR A 51 12.25 0.12 4.00
C TYR A 51 11.28 0.32 5.15
N ILE A 52 10.86 -0.79 5.76
CA ILE A 52 10.22 -0.81 7.07
C ILE A 52 11.16 -1.56 8.00
N GLY A 53 11.79 -0.83 8.92
CA GLY A 53 12.99 -1.34 9.59
C GLY A 53 14.09 -1.65 8.57
N ASP A 54 14.53 -2.90 8.52
CA ASP A 54 15.58 -3.38 7.60
C ASP A 54 15.03 -4.15 6.38
N THR A 55 13.71 -4.25 6.23
CA THR A 55 13.08 -5.00 5.13
C THR A 55 12.65 -4.06 4.02
N GLU A 56 13.06 -4.35 2.79
CA GLU A 56 12.60 -3.62 1.59
C GLU A 56 11.09 -3.79 1.40
N HIS A 57 10.40 -2.70 1.09
CA HIS A 57 8.95 -2.67 0.99
C HIS A 57 8.46 -1.74 -0.11
N PHE A 58 7.34 -2.09 -0.71
CA PHE A 58 6.68 -1.32 -1.76
C PHE A 58 5.31 -0.83 -1.29
N TRP A 59 5.08 0.48 -1.41
CA TRP A 59 3.80 1.12 -1.14
C TRP A 59 3.48 2.15 -2.21
N ILE A 60 2.30 2.77 -2.12
CA ILE A 60 1.83 3.77 -3.07
C ILE A 60 1.88 5.14 -2.40
N THR A 61 2.51 6.13 -3.02
CA THR A 61 2.56 7.51 -2.53
C THR A 61 1.53 8.36 -3.28
N LEU A 62 0.74 9.12 -2.53
CA LEU A 62 -0.28 10.04 -3.06
C LEU A 62 0.32 11.45 -3.22
N PRO A 63 -0.26 12.31 -4.09
CA PRO A 63 0.25 13.67 -4.34
C PRO A 63 0.32 14.58 -3.10
N ASN A 64 -0.47 14.27 -2.06
CA ASN A 64 -0.46 15.02 -0.80
C ASN A 64 0.54 14.46 0.23
N GLY A 65 1.46 13.58 -0.18
CA GLY A 65 2.50 12.99 0.66
C GLY A 65 2.01 11.88 1.61
N ARG A 66 0.71 11.53 1.56
CA ARG A 66 0.19 10.34 2.25
C ARG A 66 0.60 9.08 1.50
N ILE A 67 0.64 7.97 2.23
CA ILE A 67 0.89 6.64 1.67
C ILE A 67 -0.38 5.80 1.73
N LEU A 68 -0.53 4.92 0.74
CA LEU A 68 -1.43 3.80 0.72
C LEU A 68 -0.56 2.53 0.68
N ASP A 69 -0.57 1.75 1.76
CA ASP A 69 0.15 0.49 1.85
C ASP A 69 -0.87 -0.67 1.87
N PRO A 70 -1.05 -1.36 0.73
CA PRO A 70 -2.02 -2.45 0.63
C PRO A 70 -1.55 -3.75 1.29
N THR A 71 -0.41 -3.72 1.96
CA THR A 71 0.26 -4.88 2.57
C THR A 71 0.79 -4.57 3.97
N ALA A 72 0.24 -3.56 4.64
CA ALA A 72 0.72 -3.08 5.94
C ALA A 72 0.69 -4.16 7.04
N ASP A 73 -0.23 -5.12 6.96
CA ASP A 73 -0.31 -6.28 7.86
C ASP A 73 0.86 -7.26 7.71
N GLN A 74 1.78 -7.07 6.76
CA GLN A 74 3.00 -7.88 6.63
C GLN A 74 3.89 -7.78 7.88
N PHE A 75 3.97 -6.62 8.53
CA PHE A 75 5.00 -6.32 9.54
C PHE A 75 4.51 -6.44 10.99
N SER A 76 3.21 -6.38 11.22
CA SER A 76 2.60 -6.59 12.54
C SER A 76 1.13 -6.96 12.39
N ASP A 77 0.63 -7.81 13.28
CA ASP A 77 -0.80 -8.13 13.36
C ASP A 77 -1.63 -6.96 13.92
N ASP A 78 -0.98 -5.95 14.52
CA ASP A 78 -1.62 -4.70 14.96
C ASP A 78 -1.87 -3.70 13.82
N MET A 79 -1.28 -3.94 12.64
CA MET A 79 -1.47 -3.08 11.48
C MET A 79 -2.74 -3.50 10.71
N PRO A 80 -3.47 -2.53 10.11
CA PRO A 80 -4.58 -2.87 9.24
C PRO A 80 -4.09 -3.60 7.99
N LYS A 81 -4.96 -4.41 7.37
CA LYS A 81 -4.68 -5.07 6.07
C LYS A 81 -4.28 -4.08 4.96
N VAL A 82 -4.83 -2.88 5.02
CA VAL A 82 -4.50 -1.75 4.14
C VAL A 82 -4.39 -0.51 5.01
N TYR A 83 -3.27 0.18 4.93
CA TYR A 83 -3.03 1.43 5.62
C TYR A 83 -3.17 2.62 4.66
N LEU A 84 -3.85 3.67 5.08
CA LEU A 84 -3.91 4.97 4.39
C LEU A 84 -3.64 6.08 5.41
N GLY A 85 -2.60 6.87 5.21
CA GLY A 85 -2.23 7.89 6.17
C GLY A 85 -0.92 8.59 5.87
N ARG A 86 -0.41 9.36 6.84
CA ARG A 86 0.96 9.90 6.75
C ARG A 86 1.96 8.75 6.84
N ILE A 87 3.14 8.93 6.26
CA ILE A 87 4.21 7.94 6.37
C ILE A 87 4.55 7.70 7.86
N PRO A 88 4.45 6.46 8.37
CA PRO A 88 4.82 6.16 9.75
C PRO A 88 6.34 6.30 9.97
N ASN A 89 6.77 6.57 11.21
CA ASN A 89 8.19 6.82 11.52
C ASN A 89 9.14 5.65 11.19
N ASN A 90 8.62 4.42 11.18
CA ASN A 90 9.39 3.23 10.85
C ASN A 90 9.51 2.97 9.34
N TYR A 91 8.83 3.75 8.50
CA TYR A 91 8.93 3.70 7.05
C TYR A 91 9.99 4.70 6.59
N LYS A 92 10.92 4.26 5.74
CA LYS A 92 11.98 5.09 5.17
C LYS A 92 12.01 4.91 3.67
N GLN A 93 11.89 5.99 2.89
CA GLN A 93 12.04 5.91 1.45
C GLN A 93 13.48 5.54 1.08
N LYS A 94 13.65 4.73 0.03
CA LYS A 94 14.97 4.48 -0.56
C LYS A 94 15.32 5.71 -1.40
N LEU A 95 16.42 6.38 -1.04
CA LEU A 95 16.95 7.54 -1.76
C LEU A 95 17.47 7.14 -3.14
#